data_AF-A0A529NH61-F1
#
_entry.id   AF-A0A529NH61-F1
#
_cell.length_a   1.000
_cell.length_b   1.000
_cell.length_c   1.000
_cell.angle_alpha   90.00
_cell.angle_beta   90.00
_cell.angle_gamma   90.00
#
_symmetry.space_group_name_H-M   'P 1'
#
loop_
_entity.id
_entity.type
_entity.pdbx_description
1 polymer ?
#
loop_
_entity_poly.entity_id
_entity_poly.type
_entity_poly.pdbx_seq_one_letter_code
_entity_poly.pdbx_strand_id
1 'polypeptide(L)'
;TYRLLSDKPRGRRPDTFKDHWEEMTHCLEERPDQTALELLVEFQVRYPGRYSLRQLYTLQKRVRAWRQQAVQRLIGEANILPSYTDLNPACRASR
;
A
#
# COMPACT_ATOMS: atom_id res chain seq x y z
N THR A 1 -21.58 39.93 2.97
CA THR A 1 -22.27 38.82 2.27
C THR A 1 -21.47 37.55 2.47
N TYR A 2 -21.65 36.85 3.59
CA TYR A 2 -20.89 35.63 3.87
C TYR A 2 -21.72 34.40 3.51
N ARG A 3 -21.18 33.58 2.60
CA ARG A 3 -21.68 32.22 2.33
C ARG A 3 -21.56 31.45 3.63
N LEU A 4 -22.68 31.12 4.26
CA LEU A 4 -22.73 30.14 5.34
C LEU A 4 -22.23 28.83 4.76
N LEU A 5 -20.95 28.52 4.97
CA LEU A 5 -20.43 27.18 4.75
C LEU A 5 -21.33 26.28 5.59
N SER A 6 -22.20 25.52 4.93
CA SER A 6 -22.99 24.52 5.61
C SER A 6 -21.99 23.57 6.30
N ASP A 7 -22.02 23.54 7.63
CA ASP A 7 -21.28 22.61 8.51
C ASP A 7 -21.64 21.14 8.27
N LYS A 8 -22.34 20.83 7.18
CA LYS A 8 -22.66 19.47 6.80
C LYS A 8 -21.35 18.77 6.45
N PRO A 9 -20.92 17.75 7.22
CA PRO A 9 -19.72 17.03 6.90
C PRO A 9 -19.88 16.48 5.48
N ARG A 10 -18.94 16.84 4.59
CA ARG A 10 -18.86 16.26 3.25
C ARG A 10 -18.65 14.76 3.46
N GLY A 11 -19.71 13.97 3.30
CA GLY A 11 -19.68 12.53 3.52
C GLY A 11 -18.49 11.90 2.81
N ARG A 12 -17.80 10.97 3.47
CA ARG A 12 -16.68 10.23 2.89
C ARG A 12 -17.21 9.51 1.65
N ARG A 13 -16.83 10.00 0.46
CA ARG A 13 -17.25 9.38 -0.80
C ARG A 13 -16.76 7.92 -0.78
N PRO A 14 -17.63 6.94 -1.08
CA PRO A 14 -17.21 5.55 -1.10
C PRO A 14 -16.04 5.39 -2.06
N ASP A 15 -15.04 4.64 -1.60
CA ASP A 15 -13.76 4.48 -2.28
C ASP A 15 -13.98 3.65 -3.55
N THR A 16 -13.87 4.27 -4.73
CA THR A 16 -14.22 3.64 -6.02
C THR A 16 -13.39 2.39 -6.33
N PHE A 17 -12.22 2.27 -5.72
CA PHE A 17 -11.33 1.12 -5.90
C PHE A 17 -11.61 -0.03 -4.94
N LYS A 18 -12.48 0.12 -3.93
CA LYS A 18 -12.67 -0.90 -2.89
C LYS A 18 -13.08 -2.26 -3.47
N ASP A 19 -13.95 -2.27 -4.47
CA ASP A 19 -14.49 -3.49 -5.07
C ASP A 19 -13.43 -4.38 -5.74
N HIS A 20 -12.40 -3.78 -6.35
CA HIS A 20 -11.35 -4.52 -7.08
C HIS A 20 -9.97 -4.35 -6.43
N TRP A 21 -9.92 -3.80 -5.21
CA TRP A 21 -8.67 -3.53 -4.53
C TRP A 21 -7.92 -4.82 -4.20
N GLU A 22 -8.63 -5.88 -3.84
CA GLU A 22 -8.03 -7.19 -3.55
C GLU A 22 -7.31 -7.77 -4.78
N GLU A 23 -7.94 -7.68 -5.95
CA GLU A 23 -7.33 -8.10 -7.22
C GLU A 23 -6.12 -7.22 -7.57
N MET A 24 -6.23 -5.90 -7.37
CA MET A 24 -5.11 -4.98 -7.55
C MET A 24 -3.94 -5.30 -6.62
N THR A 25 -4.21 -5.67 -5.36
CA THR A 25 -3.15 -6.07 -4.43
C THR A 25 -2.49 -7.38 -4.82
N HIS A 26 -3.24 -8.34 -5.37
CA HIS A 26 -2.66 -9.58 -5.89
C HIS A 26 -1.67 -9.29 -7.03
N CYS A 27 -2.03 -8.40 -7.97
CA CYS A 27 -1.11 -7.98 -9.03
C CYS A 27 0.15 -7.31 -8.47
N LEU A 28 0.02 -6.49 -7.41
CA LEU A 28 1.17 -5.86 -6.75
C LEU A 28 2.03 -6.85 -5.96
N GLU A 29 1.45 -7.93 -5.41
CA GLU A 29 2.18 -9.00 -4.74
C GLU A 29 2.98 -9.84 -5.74
N GLU A 30 2.40 -10.14 -6.91
CA GLU A 30 3.10 -10.83 -8.00
C GLU A 30 4.19 -9.95 -8.63
N ARG A 31 3.94 -8.64 -8.75
CA ARG A 31 4.83 -7.69 -9.43
C ARG A 31 4.97 -6.39 -8.61
N PRO A 32 5.82 -6.37 -7.57
CA PRO A 32 5.98 -5.20 -6.70
C PRO A 32 6.54 -3.96 -7.41
N ASP A 33 7.28 -4.18 -8.50
CA ASP A 33 7.86 -3.13 -9.34
C ASP A 33 6.82 -2.41 -10.21
N GLN A 34 5.63 -3.01 -10.41
CA GLN A 34 4.59 -2.45 -11.26
C GLN A 34 4.16 -1.06 -10.77
N THR A 35 3.99 -0.14 -11.71
CA THR A 35 3.57 1.23 -11.40
C THR A 35 2.05 1.33 -11.25
N ALA A 36 1.59 2.29 -10.45
CA ALA A 36 0.16 2.56 -10.31
C ALA A 36 -0.50 2.96 -11.64
N LEU A 37 0.26 3.51 -12.59
CA LEU A 37 -0.24 3.84 -13.93
C LEU A 37 -0.50 2.57 -14.74
N GLU A 38 0.48 1.66 -14.81
CA GLU A 38 0.35 0.39 -15.53
C GLU A 38 -0.82 -0.42 -14.97
N LEU A 39 -0.91 -0.51 -13.64
CA LEU A 39 -2.01 -1.19 -12.97
C LEU A 39 -3.36 -0.53 -13.28
N LEU A 40 -3.43 0.80 -13.36
CA LEU A 40 -4.66 1.49 -13.78
C LEU A 40 -5.03 1.20 -15.24
N VAL A 41 -4.05 1.14 -16.14
CA VAL A 41 -4.28 0.86 -17.56
C VAL A 41 -4.75 -0.57 -17.76
N GLU A 42 -4.12 -1.55 -17.10
CA GLU A 42 -4.57 -2.95 -17.13
C GLU A 42 -6.02 -3.09 -16.64
N PHE A 43 -6.38 -2.41 -15.55
CA PHE A 43 -7.75 -2.44 -15.02
C PHE A 43 -8.74 -1.62 -15.85
N GLN A 44 -8.31 -0.59 -16.58
CA GLN A 44 -9.15 0.10 -17.57
C GLN A 44 -9.48 -0.80 -18.75
N VAL A 45 -8.53 -1.62 -19.21
CA VAL A 45 -8.74 -2.60 -20.29
C VAL A 45 -9.67 -3.71 -19.82
N ARG A 46 -9.48 -4.23 -18.60
CA ARG A 46 -10.31 -5.29 -18.01
C ARG A 46 -11.73 -4.81 -17.67
N TYR A 47 -11.88 -3.55 -17.23
CA TYR A 47 -13.15 -2.93 -16.83
C TYR A 47 -13.38 -1.57 -17.50
N PRO A 48 -13.74 -1.54 -18.80
CA PRO A 48 -13.97 -0.30 -19.52
C PRO A 48 -15.11 0.49 -18.87
N GLY A 49 -14.90 1.81 -18.71
CA GLY A 49 -15.90 2.73 -18.16
C GLY A 49 -15.99 2.78 -16.62
N ARG A 50 -15.31 1.87 -15.91
CA ARG A 50 -15.32 1.86 -14.43
C ARG A 50 -14.21 2.71 -13.82
N TYR A 51 -13.07 2.80 -14.52
CA TYR A 51 -11.88 3.54 -14.07
C TYR A 51 -11.52 4.67 -15.01
N SER A 52 -11.05 5.78 -14.44
CA SER A 52 -10.59 6.95 -15.19
C SER A 52 -9.20 7.36 -14.74
N LEU A 53 -8.39 7.89 -15.67
CA LEU A 53 -7.10 8.52 -15.37
C LEU A 53 -7.20 9.63 -14.31
N ARG A 54 -8.37 10.28 -14.16
CA ARG A 54 -8.59 11.28 -13.09
C ARG A 54 -8.43 10.69 -11.68
N GLN A 55 -8.57 9.37 -11.53
CA GLN A 55 -8.44 8.66 -10.27
C GLN A 55 -7.02 8.12 -10.03
N LEU A 56 -6.08 8.36 -10.95
CA LEU A 56 -4.69 7.89 -10.87
C LEU A 56 -4.01 8.33 -9.57
N TYR A 57 -4.19 9.58 -9.15
CA TYR A 57 -3.59 10.07 -7.91
C TYR A 57 -4.09 9.30 -6.68
N THR A 58 -5.39 8.97 -6.64
CA THR A 58 -5.98 8.15 -5.58
C THR A 58 -5.35 6.76 -5.56
N LEU A 59 -5.17 6.14 -6.72
CA LEU A 59 -4.53 4.83 -6.84
C LEU A 59 -3.05 4.89 -6.43
N GLN A 60 -2.29 5.89 -6.90
CA GLN A 60 -0.90 6.11 -6.51
C GLN A 60 -0.74 6.24 -4.99
N LYS A 61 -1.62 6.99 -4.33
CA LYS A 61 -1.61 7.12 -2.86
C LYS A 61 -1.82 5.76 -2.19
N ARG A 62 -2.75 4.95 -2.72
CA ARG A 62 -3.09 3.63 -2.20
C ARG A 62 -1.95 2.63 -2.39
N VAL A 63 -1.31 2.62 -3.57
CA VAL A 63 -0.12 1.82 -3.88
C VAL A 63 1.06 2.20 -2.99
N ARG A 64 1.29 3.50 -2.74
CA ARG A 64 2.33 3.95 -1.80
C ARG A 64 2.08 3.46 -0.37
N ALA A 65 0.85 3.58 0.12
CA ALA A 65 0.47 3.07 1.44
C ALA A 65 0.64 1.54 1.51
N TRP A 66 0.25 0.82 0.46
CA TRP A 66 0.47 -0.61 0.35
C TRP A 66 1.96 -0.97 0.40
N ARG A 67 2.82 -0.27 -0.36
CA ARG A 67 4.28 -0.49 -0.34
C ARG A 67 4.88 -0.22 1.04
N GLN A 68 4.43 0.82 1.73
CA GLN A 68 4.86 1.09 3.11
C GLN A 68 4.47 -0.05 4.04
N GLN A 69 3.26 -0.58 3.91
CA GLN A 69 2.82 -1.75 4.69
C GLN A 69 3.62 -3.01 4.33
N ALA A 70 3.90 -3.25 3.05
CA ALA A 70 4.72 -4.37 2.60
C ALA A 70 6.14 -4.29 3.19
N VAL A 71 6.78 -3.12 3.11
CA VAL A 71 8.10 -2.89 3.73
C VAL A 71 8.03 -3.05 5.24
N GLN A 72 6.99 -2.55 5.90
CA GLN A 72 6.83 -2.70 7.35
C GLN A 72 6.66 -4.18 7.76
N ARG A 73 5.96 -5.00 6.95
CA ARG A 73 5.86 -6.44 7.18
C ARG A 73 7.24 -7.10 7.08
N LEU A 74 8.00 -6.80 6.03
CA LEU A 74 9.35 -7.33 5.82
C LEU A 74 10.32 -6.93 6.95
N ILE A 75 10.29 -5.66 7.40
CA ILE A 75 11.10 -5.19 8.53
C ILE A 75 10.63 -5.81 9.84
N GLY A 76 9.32 -5.93 10.04
CA GLY A 76 8.72 -6.58 11.20
C GLY A 76 9.15 -8.05 11.30
N GLU A 77 9.18 -8.76 10.18
CA GLU A 77 9.72 -10.12 10.07
C GLU A 77 11.22 -10.18 10.33
N ALA A 78 12.00 -9.22 9.81
CA ALA A 78 13.45 -9.14 10.03
C ALA A 78 13.82 -8.91 11.50
N ASN A 79 12.96 -8.23 12.28
CA ASN A 79 13.15 -8.04 13.73
C ASN A 79 12.81 -9.29 14.57
N ILE A 80 12.26 -10.36 13.96
CA ILE A 80 11.99 -11.65 14.62
C ILE A 80 13.18 -12.61 14.47
N LEU A 81 14.18 -12.30 13.63
CA LEU A 81 15.42 -13.05 13.63
C LEU A 81 16.19 -12.72 14.92
N PRO A 82 16.47 -13.72 15.79
CA PRO A 82 17.37 -13.49 16.92
C PRO A 82 18.68 -13.00 16.32
N SER A 83 19.13 -11.83 16.79
CA SER A 83 20.48 -11.38 16.51
C SER A 83 21.42 -12.54 16.82
N TYR A 84 22.11 -13.04 15.80
CA TYR A 84 23.08 -14.13 15.82
C TYR A 84 24.27 -13.90 16.80
N THR A 85 24.22 -12.83 17.60
CA THR A 85 25.11 -12.55 18.73
C THR A 85 24.94 -13.53 19.89
N ASP A 86 23.88 -14.34 19.95
CA ASP A 86 23.67 -15.30 21.05
C ASP A 86 24.27 -16.71 20.82
N LEU A 87 24.95 -16.96 19.69
CA LEU A 87 25.65 -18.23 19.45
C LEU A 87 27.17 -18.07 19.32
N ASN A 88 27.78 -17.22 20.16
CA ASN A 88 29.23 -17.27 20.37
C ASN A 88 29.58 -17.51 21.85
N PRO A 89 29.65 -18.78 22.31
CA PRO A 89 30.11 -19.11 23.65
C PRO A 89 31.63 -18.92 23.84
N ALA A 90 32.39 -18.43 22.85
CA ALA A 90 33.85 -18.38 22.93
C ALA A 90 34.42 -17.17 23.72
N CYS A 91 33.59 -16.22 24.19
CA CYS A 91 34.08 -14.99 24.83
C CYS A 91 33.53 -14.79 26.25
N ARG A 92 33.69 -15.79 27.13
CA ARG A 92 33.77 -15.51 28.57
C ARG A 92 34.73 -16.47 29.27
N ALA A 93 35.96 -16.52 28.76
CA ALA A 93 37.12 -16.85 29.57
C ALA A 93 37.83 -15.55 29.95
N SER A 94 38.26 -15.48 31.21
CA SER A 94 39.26 -14.53 31.75
C SER A 94 38.76 -13.15 32.19
N ARG A 95 38.36 -13.02 33.46
CA ARG A 95 39.16 -12.30 34.47
C ARG A 95 38.65 -12.52 35.89
#